data_AF-A0A7X8W3Z4-F1
#
_entry.id   AF-A0A7X8W3Z4-F1
#
_cell.length_a   1.000
_cell.length_b   1.000
_cell.length_c   1.000
_cell.angle_alpha   90.00
_cell.angle_beta   90.00
_cell.angle_gamma   90.00
#
_symmetry.space_group_name_H-M   'P 1'
#
loop_
_entity.id
_entity.type
_entity.pdbx_description
1 polymer ?
#
loop_
_entity_poly.entity_id
_entity_poly.type
_entity_poly.pdbx_seq_one_letter_code
_entity_poly.pdbx_strand_id
1 'polypeptide(L)'
;MIEILVIVPYQELEEAYHKAITRIKIKEVNFTTTYLFGTGTKAIEAVKKYDIVVVRGMTSFAISKLYPDLHKVEISITSSDILDALLEVREKFGNKKVALIVSNSSICSPAVINKLTGMEIELFTIYDEETLENKVDNLQELGFEVFVGGLTLKKICANNGYNYVQIKTGVTAIDQSIRDALVAAHILDRERTRSDLLKALADSAQNGLFVVNNYKTIIAANQVSENFFKVPSLIGKDATQFYPDSLLNITLNNGSDLEIVQTLYGQTMLVIQNRFIGNGESRGVIVSLQKVSDIYATEKKIRSKLATKGLVAKCHFSDIVAEQFVMRQLIAKALRYAQVDSNVLVTGETGTGKELIVQSMHNASLRANGPFVAVNCAALSEQLLESELFGYTEGAFTGASKGGKVGLFELAHKGTIFLDEIGEMPIQVQAKLLRVLQEKEVRRV
;
A
#
# COMPACT_ATOMS: atom_id res chain seq x y z
N MET A 1 -14.57 11.07 0.92
CA MET A 1 -15.70 11.74 1.60
C MET A 1 -16.67 10.64 1.98
N ILE A 2 -17.05 10.56 3.25
CA ILE A 2 -17.94 9.50 3.75
C ILE A 2 -19.39 9.93 3.51
N GLU A 3 -20.18 9.08 2.87
CA GLU A 3 -21.59 9.33 2.57
C GLU A 3 -22.49 8.68 3.64
N ILE A 4 -23.21 9.50 4.41
CA ILE A 4 -24.12 9.05 5.47
C ILE A 4 -25.56 9.29 5.06
N LEU A 5 -26.38 8.23 5.06
CA LEU A 5 -27.83 8.33 4.93
C LEU A 5 -28.48 8.33 6.31
N VAL A 6 -29.33 9.31 6.55
CA VAL A 6 -30.20 9.35 7.72
C VAL A 6 -31.62 9.06 7.27
N ILE A 7 -32.14 7.90 7.68
CA ILE A 7 -33.54 7.54 7.49
C ILE A 7 -34.33 8.14 8.64
N VAL A 8 -34.98 9.28 8.37
CA VAL A 8 -35.78 10.00 9.33
C VAL A 8 -37.06 9.19 9.62
N PRO A 9 -37.34 8.81 10.88
CA PRO A 9 -38.49 7.98 11.20
C PRO A 9 -39.84 8.68 10.95
N TYR A 10 -39.91 10.00 11.17
CA TYR A 10 -41.11 10.83 11.08
C TYR A 10 -40.81 12.11 10.31
N GLN A 11 -41.68 12.53 9.40
CA GLN A 11 -41.50 13.83 8.71
C GLN A 11 -41.37 15.01 9.69
N GLU A 12 -42.09 14.95 10.82
CA GLU A 12 -42.03 15.97 11.89
C GLU A 12 -40.62 16.13 12.52
N LEU A 13 -39.77 15.11 12.44
CA LEU A 13 -38.41 15.15 12.99
C LEU A 13 -37.36 15.67 11.99
N GLU A 14 -37.74 15.92 10.74
CA GLU A 14 -36.79 16.32 9.70
C GLU A 14 -36.03 17.59 10.08
N GLU A 15 -36.72 18.58 10.66
CA GLU A 15 -36.09 19.80 11.14
C GLU A 15 -35.13 19.55 12.32
N ALA A 16 -35.47 18.61 13.22
CA ALA A 16 -34.62 18.23 14.35
C ALA A 16 -33.32 17.57 13.87
N TYR A 17 -33.42 16.64 12.91
CA TYR A 17 -32.24 16.04 12.27
C TYR A 17 -31.40 17.07 11.52
N HIS A 18 -32.04 18.00 10.80
CA HIS A 18 -31.32 19.04 10.09
C HIS A 18 -30.56 19.97 11.06
N LYS A 19 -31.16 20.33 12.20
CA LYS A 19 -30.49 21.07 13.28
C LYS A 19 -29.34 20.28 13.91
N ALA A 20 -29.51 18.97 14.14
CA ALA A 20 -28.45 18.12 14.69
C ALA A 20 -27.25 18.03 13.74
N ILE A 21 -27.51 17.83 12.44
CA ILE A 21 -26.48 17.73 11.39
C ILE A 21 -25.73 19.05 11.21
N THR A 22 -26.46 20.18 11.14
CA THR A 22 -25.85 21.51 10.90
C THR A 22 -24.94 21.95 12.06
N ARG A 23 -25.24 21.57 13.30
CA ARG A 23 -24.39 21.84 14.47
C ARG A 23 -23.03 21.14 14.42
N ILE A 24 -22.91 20.03 13.70
CA ILE A 24 -21.72 19.16 13.71
C ILE A 24 -21.12 19.03 12.32
N LYS A 25 -21.30 20.06 11.46
CA LYS A 25 -20.91 19.98 10.05
C LYS A 25 -19.39 19.90 9.89
N ILE A 26 -18.90 18.77 9.39
CA ILE A 26 -17.48 18.51 9.09
C ILE A 26 -17.32 18.40 7.57
N LYS A 27 -16.23 18.94 7.00
CA LYS A 27 -16.00 18.99 5.54
C LYS A 27 -15.83 17.61 4.88
N GLU A 28 -15.51 16.57 5.65
CA GLU A 28 -15.13 15.24 5.17
C GLU A 28 -16.30 14.25 5.10
N VAL A 29 -17.48 14.66 5.61
CA VAL A 29 -18.68 13.82 5.72
C VAL A 29 -19.84 14.52 5.04
N ASN A 30 -20.56 13.80 4.18
CA ASN A 30 -21.78 14.25 3.55
C ASN A 30 -22.99 13.56 4.16
N PHE A 31 -24.01 14.34 4.54
CA PHE A 31 -25.25 13.82 5.09
C PHE A 31 -26.37 13.97 4.07
N THR A 32 -27.06 12.87 3.81
CA THR A 32 -28.33 12.86 3.07
C THR A 32 -29.44 12.42 4.01
N THR A 33 -30.55 13.15 4.05
CA THR A 33 -31.75 12.76 4.82
C THR A 33 -32.80 12.23 3.86
N THR A 34 -33.48 11.15 4.25
CA THR A 34 -34.66 10.66 3.54
C THR A 34 -35.70 10.21 4.53
N TYR A 35 -36.97 10.34 4.16
CA TYR A 35 -38.05 9.67 4.84
C TYR A 35 -38.30 8.32 4.16
N LEU A 36 -38.31 7.23 4.93
CA LEU A 36 -38.60 5.90 4.41
C LEU A 36 -39.52 5.18 5.38
N PHE A 37 -40.69 4.79 4.88
CA PHE A 37 -41.71 4.09 5.63
C PHE A 37 -41.89 2.67 5.07
N GLY A 38 -41.76 1.67 5.94
CA GLY A 38 -41.93 0.25 5.59
C GLY A 38 -40.63 -0.50 5.28
N THR A 39 -40.76 -1.82 5.11
CA THR A 39 -39.66 -2.78 4.89
C THR A 39 -39.49 -3.19 3.41
N GLY A 40 -40.16 -2.49 2.49
CA GLY A 40 -40.19 -2.83 1.07
C GLY A 40 -38.80 -2.82 0.39
N THR A 41 -38.48 -3.88 -0.33
CA THR A 41 -37.16 -4.15 -0.95
C THR A 41 -36.66 -3.04 -1.87
N LYS A 42 -37.52 -2.45 -2.70
CA LYS A 42 -37.13 -1.36 -3.64
C LYS A 42 -36.60 -0.11 -2.95
N ALA A 43 -37.10 0.21 -1.76
CA ALA A 43 -36.68 1.40 -1.02
C ALA A 43 -35.34 1.16 -0.29
N ILE A 44 -35.06 -0.09 0.08
CA ILE A 44 -33.82 -0.51 0.75
C ILE A 44 -32.64 -0.63 -0.22
N GLU A 45 -32.88 -0.99 -1.49
CA GLU A 45 -31.81 -1.08 -2.50
C GLU A 45 -31.04 0.24 -2.68
N ALA A 46 -31.73 1.37 -2.61
CA ALA A 46 -31.13 2.70 -2.76
C ALA A 46 -30.15 3.06 -1.62
N VAL A 47 -30.13 2.28 -0.53
CA VAL A 47 -29.30 2.50 0.64
C VAL A 47 -27.87 1.98 0.44
N LYS A 48 -27.65 1.01 -0.46
CA LYS A 48 -26.33 0.37 -0.70
C LYS A 48 -25.23 1.35 -1.13
N LYS A 49 -25.58 2.49 -1.71
CA LYS A 49 -24.61 3.49 -2.19
C LYS A 49 -23.97 4.33 -1.07
N TYR A 50 -24.51 4.26 0.14
CA TYR A 50 -24.00 5.01 1.29
C TYR A 50 -23.03 4.16 2.11
N ASP A 51 -22.10 4.82 2.80
CA ASP A 51 -21.12 4.17 3.65
C ASP A 51 -21.70 3.82 5.03
N ILE A 52 -22.52 4.72 5.57
CA ILE A 52 -23.18 4.57 6.87
C ILE A 52 -24.66 4.88 6.74
N VAL A 53 -25.49 4.12 7.46
CA VAL A 53 -26.93 4.33 7.52
C VAL A 53 -27.38 4.52 8.97
N VAL A 54 -28.00 5.67 9.24
CA VAL A 54 -28.68 5.94 10.51
C VAL A 54 -30.14 5.54 10.37
N VAL A 55 -30.58 4.55 11.16
CA VAL A 55 -31.89 3.90 10.97
C VAL A 55 -32.48 3.42 12.29
N ARG A 56 -33.80 3.22 12.38
CA ARG A 56 -34.49 2.77 13.61
C ARG A 56 -35.26 1.47 13.39
N GLY A 57 -35.32 0.64 14.43
CA GLY A 57 -36.32 -0.42 14.58
C GLY A 57 -36.33 -1.44 13.45
N MET A 58 -37.52 -1.83 12.98
CA MET A 58 -37.68 -2.89 11.97
C MET A 58 -36.97 -2.58 10.64
N THR A 59 -36.85 -1.31 10.24
CA THR A 59 -36.07 -0.93 9.05
C THR A 59 -34.58 -1.26 9.22
N SER A 60 -34.02 -1.11 10.44
CA SER A 60 -32.64 -1.50 10.75
C SER A 60 -32.44 -3.01 10.58
N PHE A 61 -33.41 -3.79 11.05
CA PHE A 61 -33.41 -5.25 10.94
C PHE A 61 -33.50 -5.70 9.48
N ALA A 62 -34.40 -5.12 8.69
CA ALA A 62 -34.55 -5.42 7.27
C ALA A 62 -33.27 -5.15 6.47
N ILE A 63 -32.61 -4.00 6.71
CA ILE A 63 -31.32 -3.67 6.09
C ILE A 63 -30.25 -4.67 6.52
N SER A 64 -30.24 -5.10 7.78
CA SER A 64 -29.25 -6.06 8.29
C SER A 64 -29.33 -7.43 7.63
N LYS A 65 -30.52 -7.87 7.24
CA LYS A 65 -30.72 -9.13 6.52
C LYS A 65 -30.25 -9.05 5.06
N LEU A 66 -30.45 -7.91 4.41
CA LEU A 66 -30.11 -7.71 2.98
C LEU A 66 -28.65 -7.30 2.77
N TYR A 67 -28.11 -6.46 3.66
CA TYR A 67 -26.75 -5.90 3.58
C TYR A 67 -26.05 -6.06 4.94
N PRO A 68 -25.50 -7.26 5.25
CA PRO A 68 -24.84 -7.51 6.53
C PRO A 68 -23.57 -6.67 6.73
N ASP A 69 -22.83 -6.39 5.65
CA ASP A 69 -21.56 -5.65 5.70
C ASP A 69 -21.72 -4.12 5.75
N LEU A 70 -22.94 -3.61 5.60
CA LEU A 70 -23.21 -2.17 5.62
C LEU A 70 -23.15 -1.64 7.06
N HIS A 71 -22.39 -0.57 7.29
CA HIS A 71 -22.28 0.03 8.62
C HIS A 71 -23.57 0.75 8.98
N LYS A 72 -24.18 0.38 10.11
CA LYS A 72 -25.46 0.93 10.56
C LYS A 72 -25.30 1.54 11.94
N VAL A 73 -25.93 2.68 12.13
CA VAL A 73 -26.07 3.31 13.43
C VAL A 73 -27.54 3.31 13.80
N GLU A 74 -27.89 2.54 14.82
CA GLU A 74 -29.28 2.41 15.23
C GLU A 74 -29.71 3.60 16.10
N ILE A 75 -30.85 4.20 15.74
CA ILE A 75 -31.52 5.19 16.58
C ILE A 75 -32.22 4.43 17.71
N SER A 76 -31.51 4.32 18.84
CA SER A 76 -32.02 3.61 20.01
C SER A 76 -33.17 4.37 20.68
N ILE A 77 -34.23 3.65 21.00
CA ILE A 77 -35.29 4.14 21.88
C ILE A 77 -34.76 4.12 23.31
N THR A 78 -34.91 5.21 24.04
CA THR A 78 -34.49 5.29 25.44
C THR A 78 -35.61 4.88 26.38
N SER A 79 -35.27 4.53 27.62
CA SER A 79 -36.29 4.24 28.65
C SER A 79 -37.16 5.46 28.95
N SER A 80 -36.63 6.69 28.79
CA SER A 80 -37.42 7.93 28.94
C SER A 80 -38.51 8.03 27.88
N ASP A 81 -38.18 7.72 26.62
CA ASP A 81 -39.16 7.74 25.52
C ASP A 81 -40.32 6.77 25.76
N ILE A 82 -40.02 5.61 26.35
CA ILE A 82 -41.04 4.61 26.73
C ILE A 82 -41.89 5.13 27.89
N LEU A 83 -41.27 5.73 28.92
CA LEU A 83 -41.99 6.28 30.06
C LEU A 83 -42.93 7.41 29.65
N ASP A 84 -42.50 8.31 28.76
CA ASP A 84 -43.33 9.40 28.24
C ASP A 84 -44.56 8.84 27.49
N ALA A 85 -44.37 7.81 26.67
CA ALA A 85 -45.48 7.13 25.99
C ALA A 85 -46.44 6.45 26.99
N LEU A 86 -45.93 5.82 28.05
CA LEU A 86 -46.76 5.19 29.08
C LEU A 86 -47.50 6.20 29.96
N LEU A 87 -46.91 7.37 30.21
CA LEU A 87 -47.61 8.49 30.88
C LEU A 87 -48.78 8.96 30.03
N GLU A 88 -48.60 9.10 28.71
CA GLU A 88 -49.68 9.43 27.77
C GLU A 88 -50.80 8.36 27.77
N VAL A 89 -50.44 7.08 27.86
CA VAL A 89 -51.43 5.99 28.03
C VAL A 89 -52.24 6.20 29.29
N ARG A 90 -51.59 6.48 30.43
CA ARG A 90 -52.27 6.66 31.71
C ARG A 90 -53.22 7.86 31.69
N GLU A 91 -52.81 8.95 31.06
CA GLU A 91 -53.63 10.16 30.93
C GLU A 91 -54.87 9.96 30.04
N LYS A 92 -54.73 9.21 28.94
CA LYS A 92 -55.82 9.01 27.96
C LYS A 92 -56.73 7.84 28.27
N PHE A 93 -56.17 6.77 28.82
CA PHE A 93 -56.83 5.47 28.92
C PHE A 93 -56.92 4.93 30.36
N GLY A 94 -56.23 5.54 31.34
CA GLY A 94 -56.22 5.09 32.73
C GLY A 94 -55.36 3.83 32.94
N ASN A 95 -55.79 2.93 33.82
CA ASN A 95 -55.04 1.73 34.23
C ASN A 95 -55.36 0.48 33.39
N LYS A 96 -55.58 0.66 32.09
CA LYS A 96 -55.86 -0.44 31.19
C LYS A 96 -54.66 -1.38 31.02
N LYS A 97 -54.91 -2.61 30.57
CA LYS A 97 -53.86 -3.58 30.27
C LYS A 97 -53.14 -3.20 28.98
N VAL A 98 -51.81 -3.05 29.04
CA VAL A 98 -50.99 -2.46 27.97
C VAL A 98 -50.02 -3.49 27.38
N ALA A 99 -50.02 -3.60 26.05
CA ALA A 99 -49.01 -4.35 25.32
C ALA A 99 -47.92 -3.39 24.80
N LEU A 100 -46.72 -3.48 25.38
CA LEU A 100 -45.56 -2.69 24.97
C LEU A 100 -44.74 -3.47 23.94
N ILE A 101 -44.74 -3.01 22.69
CA ILE A 101 -44.06 -3.66 21.58
C ILE A 101 -42.81 -2.85 21.20
N VAL A 102 -41.65 -3.47 21.40
CA VAL A 102 -40.32 -2.87 21.14
C VAL A 102 -39.44 -3.80 20.31
N SER A 103 -38.47 -3.24 19.60
CA SER A 103 -37.48 -4.04 18.86
C SER A 103 -36.34 -4.56 19.74
N ASN A 104 -36.19 -4.07 20.97
CA ASN A 104 -35.16 -4.51 21.90
C ASN A 104 -35.75 -4.62 23.32
N SER A 105 -35.84 -5.84 23.85
CA SER A 105 -36.38 -6.10 25.19
C SER A 105 -35.43 -5.71 26.32
N SER A 106 -34.15 -5.43 26.05
CA SER A 106 -33.17 -5.05 27.07
C SER A 106 -33.31 -3.60 27.53
N ILE A 107 -34.14 -2.79 26.88
CA ILE A 107 -34.30 -1.35 27.18
C ILE A 107 -34.88 -1.11 28.58
N CYS A 108 -35.74 -2.02 29.07
CA CYS A 108 -36.32 -1.89 30.40
C CYS A 108 -36.85 -3.21 30.97
N SER A 109 -36.80 -3.36 32.29
CA SER A 109 -37.39 -4.49 32.99
C SER A 109 -38.90 -4.33 33.13
N PRO A 110 -39.73 -5.30 32.69
CA PRO A 110 -41.18 -5.25 32.83
C PRO A 110 -41.62 -5.02 34.28
N ALA A 111 -40.92 -5.63 35.25
CA ALA A 111 -41.22 -5.48 36.67
C ALA A 111 -41.02 -4.04 37.16
N VAL A 112 -40.00 -3.34 36.65
CA VAL A 112 -39.72 -1.94 37.02
C VAL A 112 -40.76 -1.01 36.42
N ILE A 113 -41.11 -1.21 35.15
CA ILE A 113 -42.13 -0.40 34.48
C ILE A 113 -43.49 -0.55 35.18
N ASN A 114 -43.92 -1.78 35.47
CA ASN A 114 -45.19 -2.03 36.16
C ASN A 114 -45.23 -1.35 37.53
N LYS A 115 -44.12 -1.39 38.28
CA LYS A 115 -44.03 -0.73 39.60
C LYS A 115 -44.06 0.79 39.51
N LEU A 116 -43.40 1.39 38.51
CA LEU A 116 -43.33 2.85 38.34
C LEU A 116 -44.64 3.44 37.82
N THR A 117 -45.30 2.74 36.89
CA THR A 117 -46.50 3.24 36.22
C THR A 117 -47.79 2.88 36.94
N GLY A 118 -47.81 1.77 37.69
CA GLY A 118 -49.01 1.24 38.34
C GLY A 118 -50.00 0.58 37.36
N MET A 119 -49.56 0.30 36.13
CA MET A 119 -50.37 -0.34 35.08
C MET A 119 -49.95 -1.79 34.87
N GLU A 120 -50.85 -2.63 34.33
CA GLU A 120 -50.54 -4.00 33.91
C GLU A 120 -49.91 -3.95 32.51
N ILE A 121 -48.58 -3.85 32.43
CA ILE A 121 -47.83 -3.80 31.17
C ILE A 121 -47.07 -5.10 30.95
N GLU A 122 -47.18 -5.63 29.75
CA GLU A 122 -46.38 -6.76 29.28
C GLU A 122 -45.56 -6.36 28.04
N LEU A 123 -44.29 -6.78 28.02
CA LEU A 123 -43.34 -6.39 26.98
C LEU A 123 -43.19 -7.51 25.94
N PHE A 124 -43.34 -7.15 24.67
CA PHE A 124 -43.22 -8.06 23.54
C PHE A 124 -42.14 -7.57 22.56
N THR A 125 -41.26 -8.48 22.16
CA THR A 125 -40.22 -8.18 21.16
C THR A 125 -40.61 -8.71 19.81
N ILE A 126 -40.68 -7.83 18.81
CA ILE A 126 -41.08 -8.18 17.44
C ILE A 126 -40.12 -7.49 16.45
N TYR A 127 -39.65 -8.27 15.47
CA TYR A 127 -38.62 -7.85 14.51
C TYR A 127 -39.14 -7.79 13.07
N ASP A 128 -40.35 -8.30 12.80
CA ASP A 128 -40.87 -8.47 11.46
C ASP A 128 -42.34 -8.03 11.35
N GLU A 129 -42.65 -7.32 10.27
CA GLU A 129 -43.94 -6.70 9.98
C GLU A 129 -45.02 -7.76 9.72
N GLU A 130 -44.70 -8.85 9.02
CA GLU A 130 -45.62 -9.95 8.72
C GLU A 130 -46.07 -10.70 9.99
N THR A 131 -45.15 -10.83 10.95
CA THR A 131 -45.47 -11.45 12.24
C THR A 131 -46.18 -10.52 13.22
N LEU A 132 -46.13 -9.19 12.97
CA LEU A 132 -46.68 -8.19 13.87
C LEU A 132 -48.21 -8.19 13.83
N GLU A 133 -48.80 -8.26 12.63
CA GLU A 133 -50.26 -8.20 12.44
C GLU A 133 -50.96 -9.35 13.18
N ASN A 134 -50.58 -10.59 12.89
CA ASN A 134 -51.10 -11.77 13.57
C ASN A 134 -50.91 -11.74 15.10
N LYS A 135 -49.79 -11.19 15.58
CA LYS A 135 -49.53 -11.09 17.03
C LYS A 135 -50.40 -10.04 17.70
N VAL A 136 -50.64 -8.89 17.06
CA VAL A 136 -51.47 -7.82 17.63
C VAL A 136 -52.91 -8.30 17.81
N ASP A 137 -53.45 -9.02 16.82
CA ASP A 137 -54.80 -9.59 16.91
C ASP A 137 -54.91 -10.63 18.04
N ASN A 138 -53.93 -11.54 18.13
CA ASN A 138 -53.87 -12.52 19.24
C ASN A 138 -53.77 -11.84 20.62
N LEU A 139 -53.03 -10.74 20.74
CA LEU A 139 -52.90 -9.98 21.99
C LEU A 139 -54.22 -9.29 22.36
N GLN A 140 -54.98 -8.80 21.38
CA GLN A 140 -56.31 -8.26 21.62
C GLN A 140 -57.25 -9.33 22.20
N GLU A 141 -57.21 -10.56 21.66
CA GLU A 141 -57.99 -11.71 22.17
C GLU A 141 -57.59 -12.11 23.60
N LEU A 142 -56.32 -11.92 23.96
CA LEU A 142 -55.78 -12.15 25.31
C LEU A 142 -56.14 -11.03 26.32
N GLY A 143 -56.90 -10.01 25.89
CA GLY A 143 -57.44 -8.96 26.76
C GLY A 143 -56.55 -7.73 26.93
N PHE A 144 -55.54 -7.54 26.07
CA PHE A 144 -54.82 -6.27 26.00
C PHE A 144 -55.69 -5.19 25.36
N GLU A 145 -55.76 -4.00 25.96
CA GLU A 145 -56.67 -2.94 25.51
C GLU A 145 -55.97 -1.76 24.84
N VAL A 146 -54.68 -1.57 25.11
CA VAL A 146 -53.86 -0.47 24.58
C VAL A 146 -52.51 -1.00 24.11
N PHE A 147 -52.12 -0.64 22.88
CA PHE A 147 -50.85 -1.01 22.28
C PHE A 147 -49.89 0.17 22.26
N VAL A 148 -48.63 -0.05 22.64
CA VAL A 148 -47.59 0.97 22.66
C VAL A 148 -46.42 0.53 21.80
N GLY A 149 -46.00 1.34 20.83
CA GLY A 149 -44.90 0.93 19.94
C GLY A 149 -44.54 1.91 18.83
N GLY A 150 -43.83 1.40 17.82
CA GLY A 150 -43.40 2.16 16.64
C GLY A 150 -44.48 2.37 15.58
N LEU A 151 -44.11 2.93 14.43
CA LEU A 151 -45.05 3.33 13.38
C LEU A 151 -45.81 2.21 12.68
N THR A 152 -45.15 1.08 12.45
CA THR A 152 -45.79 -0.06 11.81
C THR A 152 -46.98 -0.54 12.65
N LEU A 153 -46.84 -0.49 13.97
CA LEU A 153 -47.93 -0.77 14.91
C LEU A 153 -49.06 0.26 14.81
N LYS A 154 -48.74 1.56 14.65
CA LYS A 154 -49.75 2.62 14.41
C LYS A 154 -50.66 2.28 13.23
N LYS A 155 -50.09 1.80 12.13
CA LYS A 155 -50.82 1.45 10.92
C LYS A 155 -51.74 0.24 11.16
N ILE A 156 -51.24 -0.81 11.80
CA ILE A 156 -52.01 -2.01 12.13
C ILE A 156 -53.16 -1.67 13.09
N CYS A 157 -52.88 -0.95 14.18
CA CYS A 157 -53.91 -0.55 15.14
C CYS A 157 -54.96 0.38 14.51
N ALA A 158 -54.57 1.29 13.60
CA ALA A 158 -55.52 2.16 12.90
C ALA A 158 -56.46 1.39 11.97
N ASN A 159 -55.96 0.34 11.29
CA ASN A 159 -56.77 -0.52 10.42
C ASN A 159 -57.79 -1.36 11.21
N ASN A 160 -57.38 -1.87 12.39
CA ASN A 160 -58.21 -2.75 13.22
C ASN A 160 -59.01 -2.00 14.31
N GLY A 161 -58.83 -0.68 14.44
CA GLY A 161 -59.55 0.15 15.42
C GLY A 161 -59.07 -0.01 16.88
N TYR A 162 -57.83 -0.44 17.10
CA TYR A 162 -57.25 -0.65 18.42
C TYR A 162 -56.68 0.64 19.03
N ASN A 163 -56.75 0.76 20.36
CA ASN A 163 -56.15 1.90 21.06
C ASN A 163 -54.63 1.82 20.95
N TYR A 164 -54.00 2.92 20.58
CA TYR A 164 -52.57 2.96 20.31
C TYR A 164 -51.93 4.23 20.81
N VAL A 165 -50.72 4.10 21.37
CA VAL A 165 -49.83 5.22 21.69
C VAL A 165 -48.44 4.99 21.06
N GLN A 166 -47.91 6.04 20.45
CA GLN A 166 -46.64 5.98 19.74
C GLN A 166 -45.46 6.28 20.66
N ILE A 167 -44.42 5.46 20.59
CA ILE A 167 -43.13 5.78 21.22
C ILE A 167 -42.38 6.78 20.34
N LYS A 168 -42.43 8.05 20.71
CA LYS A 168 -41.73 9.14 20.02
C LYS A 168 -40.23 9.08 20.34
N THR A 169 -39.39 9.38 19.36
CA THR A 169 -37.94 9.50 19.59
C THR A 169 -37.64 10.86 20.19
N GLY A 170 -36.98 10.89 21.35
CA GLY A 170 -36.46 12.10 21.94
C GLY A 170 -35.35 12.73 21.11
N VAL A 171 -35.22 14.06 21.20
CA VAL A 171 -34.16 14.84 20.54
C VAL A 171 -32.76 14.37 20.94
N THR A 172 -32.60 13.90 22.18
CA THR A 172 -31.33 13.35 22.69
C THR A 172 -30.88 12.10 21.94
N ALA A 173 -31.81 11.21 21.57
CA ALA A 173 -31.52 10.01 20.78
C ALA A 173 -31.12 10.38 19.34
N ILE A 174 -31.73 11.42 18.77
CA ILE A 174 -31.34 11.98 17.46
C ILE A 174 -29.90 12.46 17.53
N ASP A 175 -29.61 13.37 18.47
CA ASP A 175 -28.28 13.95 18.66
C ASP A 175 -27.21 12.85 18.91
N GLN A 176 -27.55 11.82 19.67
CA GLN A 176 -26.65 10.71 19.93
C GLN A 176 -26.40 9.88 18.66
N SER A 177 -27.44 9.53 17.92
CA SER A 177 -27.30 8.75 16.68
C SER A 177 -26.45 9.46 15.62
N ILE A 178 -26.55 10.80 15.53
CA ILE A 178 -25.72 11.58 14.61
C ILE A 178 -24.25 11.62 15.09
N ARG A 179 -24.02 11.76 16.40
CA ARG A 179 -22.66 11.68 16.95
C ARG A 179 -22.03 10.31 16.71
N ASP A 180 -22.76 9.24 16.95
CA ASP A 180 -22.28 7.87 16.74
C ASP A 180 -21.96 7.63 15.25
N ALA A 181 -22.80 8.15 14.33
CA ALA A 181 -22.54 8.12 12.89
C ALA A 181 -21.27 8.88 12.50
N LEU A 182 -20.99 10.02 13.13
CA LEU A 182 -19.76 10.78 12.89
C LEU A 182 -18.52 10.06 13.42
N VAL A 183 -18.59 9.47 14.61
CA VAL A 183 -17.50 8.66 15.16
C VAL A 183 -17.19 7.49 14.22
N ALA A 184 -18.23 6.79 13.76
CA ALA A 184 -18.10 5.73 12.77
C ALA A 184 -17.48 6.24 11.46
N ALA A 185 -17.91 7.41 10.97
CA ALA A 185 -17.38 8.00 9.75
C ALA A 185 -15.88 8.30 9.85
N HIS A 186 -15.43 8.88 10.97
CA HIS A 186 -14.02 9.13 11.22
C HIS A 186 -13.19 7.84 11.29
N ILE A 187 -13.73 6.78 11.88
CA ILE A 187 -13.06 5.48 11.92
C ILE A 187 -12.92 4.90 10.51
N LEU A 188 -14.00 4.91 9.72
CA LEU A 188 -14.00 4.42 8.34
C LEU A 188 -13.05 5.21 7.44
N ASP A 189 -13.05 6.54 7.56
CA ASP A 189 -12.17 7.41 6.78
C ASP A 189 -10.69 7.19 7.13
N ARG A 190 -10.38 7.03 8.43
CA ARG A 190 -9.01 6.73 8.89
C ARG A 190 -8.55 5.36 8.41
N GLU A 191 -9.41 4.35 8.43
CA GLU A 191 -9.08 3.02 7.89
C GLU A 191 -8.89 3.06 6.36
N ARG A 192 -9.74 3.77 5.61
CA ARG A 192 -9.55 3.99 4.17
C ARG A 192 -8.23 4.69 3.87
N THR A 193 -7.97 5.80 4.55
CA THR A 193 -6.73 6.57 4.40
C THR A 193 -5.50 5.73 4.73
N ARG A 194 -5.55 4.91 5.78
CA ARG A 194 -4.46 3.99 6.14
C ARG A 194 -4.26 2.92 5.06
N SER A 195 -5.35 2.34 4.56
CA SER A 195 -5.31 1.35 3.48
C SER A 195 -4.71 1.93 2.19
N ASP A 196 -5.15 3.13 1.80
CA ASP A 196 -4.65 3.85 0.62
C ASP A 196 -3.16 4.20 0.77
N LEU A 197 -2.73 4.63 1.96
CA LEU A 197 -1.32 4.88 2.25
C LEU A 197 -0.49 3.60 2.14
N LEU A 198 -0.95 2.49 2.73
CA LEU A 198 -0.25 1.20 2.63
C LEU A 198 -0.14 0.73 1.18
N LYS A 199 -1.20 0.92 0.39
CA LYS A 199 -1.19 0.62 -1.05
C LYS A 199 -0.18 1.50 -1.80
N ALA A 200 -0.20 2.82 -1.58
CA ALA A 200 0.75 3.74 -2.21
C ALA A 200 2.20 3.43 -1.85
N LEU A 201 2.48 3.06 -0.59
CA LEU A 201 3.81 2.62 -0.17
C LEU A 201 4.23 1.33 -0.88
N ALA A 202 3.33 0.34 -0.98
CA ALA A 202 3.61 -0.90 -1.69
C ALA A 202 3.82 -0.67 -3.21
N ASP A 203 3.07 0.24 -3.82
CA ASP A 203 3.18 0.61 -5.24
C ASP A 203 4.46 1.42 -5.54
N SER A 204 5.03 2.11 -4.54
CA SER A 204 6.31 2.79 -4.66
C SER A 204 7.52 1.84 -4.73
N ALA A 205 7.33 0.58 -4.30
CA ALA A 205 8.37 -0.43 -4.36
C ALA A 205 8.66 -0.84 -5.82
N GLN A 206 9.93 -1.01 -6.16
CA GLN A 206 10.34 -1.49 -7.49
C GLN A 206 10.05 -2.98 -7.70
N ASN A 207 9.85 -3.72 -6.61
CA ASN A 207 9.64 -5.16 -6.62
C ASN A 207 8.13 -5.46 -6.63
N GLY A 208 7.74 -6.57 -7.25
CA GLY A 208 6.38 -7.08 -7.14
C GLY A 208 6.13 -7.62 -5.75
N LEU A 209 5.15 -7.08 -5.02
CA LEU A 209 4.80 -7.48 -3.67
C LEU A 209 3.37 -8.01 -3.66
N PHE A 210 3.17 -9.18 -3.05
CA PHE A 210 1.83 -9.67 -2.73
C PHE A 210 1.84 -10.49 -1.44
N VAL A 211 0.70 -10.53 -0.76
CA VAL A 211 0.51 -11.22 0.52
C VAL A 211 -0.56 -12.29 0.35
N VAL A 212 -0.26 -13.48 0.86
CA VAL A 212 -1.13 -14.65 0.79
C VAL A 212 -1.49 -15.07 2.21
N ASN A 213 -2.77 -15.28 2.51
CA ASN A 213 -3.19 -15.78 3.81
C ASN A 213 -2.97 -17.31 3.96
N ASN A 214 -3.28 -17.87 5.14
CA ASN A 214 -3.15 -19.31 5.39
C ASN A 214 -4.06 -20.19 4.52
N TYR A 215 -5.08 -19.62 3.87
CA TYR A 215 -5.98 -20.30 2.94
C TYR A 215 -5.54 -20.16 1.47
N LYS A 216 -4.30 -19.71 1.24
CA LYS A 216 -3.72 -19.47 -0.11
C LYS A 216 -4.45 -18.40 -0.92
N THR A 217 -5.26 -17.56 -0.28
CA THR A 217 -5.92 -16.42 -0.93
C THR A 217 -5.01 -15.19 -0.86
N ILE A 218 -4.87 -14.49 -1.98
CA ILE A 218 -4.13 -13.22 -2.04
C ILE A 218 -4.97 -12.14 -1.33
N ILE A 219 -4.42 -11.54 -0.27
CA ILE A 219 -5.10 -10.51 0.54
C ILE A 219 -4.58 -9.10 0.27
N ALA A 220 -3.39 -8.96 -0.30
CA ALA A 220 -2.83 -7.69 -0.74
C ALA A 220 -1.88 -7.91 -1.91
N ALA A 221 -1.80 -6.94 -2.82
CA ALA A 221 -0.89 -6.95 -3.96
C ALA A 221 -0.60 -5.52 -4.39
N ASN A 222 0.63 -5.27 -4.84
CA ASN A 222 1.00 -3.99 -5.47
C ASN A 222 0.87 -4.04 -6.99
N GLN A 223 0.85 -2.88 -7.62
CA GLN A 223 0.68 -2.73 -9.07
C GLN A 223 1.78 -3.45 -9.86
N VAL A 224 3.01 -3.52 -9.33
CA VAL A 224 4.13 -4.22 -9.98
C VAL A 224 3.86 -5.73 -10.09
N SER A 225 3.30 -6.34 -9.04
CA SER A 225 2.90 -7.75 -9.04
C SER A 225 1.73 -8.02 -10.00
N GLU A 226 0.73 -7.14 -10.02
CA GLU A 226 -0.42 -7.21 -10.93
C GLU A 226 0.01 -7.14 -12.40
N ASN A 227 0.92 -6.22 -12.72
CA ASN A 227 1.52 -6.09 -14.05
C ASN A 227 2.37 -7.32 -14.42
N PHE A 228 3.09 -7.90 -13.45
CA PHE A 228 3.90 -9.11 -13.68
C PHE A 228 3.01 -10.31 -14.06
N PHE A 229 1.93 -10.54 -13.32
CA PHE A 229 0.98 -11.62 -13.61
C PHE A 229 -0.02 -11.28 -14.72
N LYS A 230 -0.03 -10.03 -15.21
CA LYS A 230 -0.97 -9.50 -16.23
C LYS A 230 -2.43 -9.60 -15.81
N VAL A 231 -2.70 -9.31 -14.54
CA VAL A 231 -4.05 -9.38 -13.96
C VAL A 231 -4.41 -8.04 -13.33
N PRO A 232 -5.56 -7.43 -13.64
CA PRO A 232 -5.93 -6.10 -13.13
C PRO A 232 -6.13 -6.00 -11.62
N SER A 233 -6.45 -7.12 -10.98
CA SER A 233 -6.58 -7.23 -9.52
C SER A 233 -6.31 -8.67 -9.09
N LEU A 234 -5.36 -8.84 -8.18
CA LEU A 234 -5.00 -10.14 -7.61
C LEU A 234 -5.75 -10.43 -6.31
N ILE A 235 -6.24 -9.39 -5.62
CA ILE A 235 -6.88 -9.52 -4.31
C ILE A 235 -8.12 -10.42 -4.40
N GLY A 236 -8.24 -11.37 -3.47
CA GLY A 236 -9.33 -12.34 -3.38
C GLY A 236 -9.16 -13.58 -4.25
N LYS A 237 -8.11 -13.65 -5.08
CA LYS A 237 -7.86 -14.83 -5.93
C LYS A 237 -6.97 -15.85 -5.22
N ASP A 238 -7.04 -17.09 -5.68
CA ASP A 238 -6.17 -18.17 -5.24
C ASP A 238 -4.74 -17.96 -5.79
N ALA A 239 -3.75 -17.89 -4.89
CA ALA A 239 -2.36 -17.66 -5.24
C ALA A 239 -1.77 -18.79 -6.10
N THR A 240 -2.25 -20.02 -5.96
CA THR A 240 -1.73 -21.20 -6.68
C THR A 240 -1.98 -21.14 -8.20
N GLN A 241 -2.93 -20.30 -8.63
CA GLN A 241 -3.19 -20.05 -10.05
C GLN A 241 -2.07 -19.26 -10.74
N PHE A 242 -1.37 -18.42 -9.98
CA PHE A 242 -0.38 -17.49 -10.51
C PHE A 242 1.04 -17.83 -10.07
N TYR A 243 1.19 -18.44 -8.91
CA TYR A 243 2.47 -18.63 -8.24
C TYR A 243 2.63 -20.08 -7.76
N PRO A 244 3.82 -20.70 -7.91
CA PRO A 244 4.00 -22.13 -7.61
C PRO A 244 3.66 -22.50 -6.18
N ASP A 245 2.76 -23.47 -6.01
CA ASP A 245 2.33 -23.93 -4.68
C ASP A 245 3.49 -24.53 -3.87
N SER A 246 4.42 -25.19 -4.55
CA SER A 246 5.63 -25.75 -3.94
C SER A 246 6.46 -24.69 -3.19
N LEU A 247 6.51 -23.47 -3.71
CA LEU A 247 7.26 -22.37 -3.08
C LEU A 247 6.50 -21.78 -1.90
N LEU A 248 5.19 -21.55 -2.03
CA LEU A 248 4.35 -21.03 -0.93
C LEU A 248 4.37 -21.95 0.29
N ASN A 249 4.30 -23.26 0.05
CA ASN A 249 4.25 -24.25 1.12
C ASN A 249 5.53 -24.27 1.98
N ILE A 250 6.68 -23.82 1.45
CA ILE A 250 7.93 -23.77 2.23
C ILE A 250 7.76 -22.83 3.42
N THR A 251 7.32 -21.59 3.18
CA THR A 251 7.18 -20.61 4.26
C THR A 251 5.88 -20.76 5.04
N LEU A 252 4.78 -21.21 4.40
CA LEU A 252 3.50 -21.46 5.08
C LEU A 252 3.60 -22.63 6.08
N ASN A 253 4.23 -23.75 5.71
CA ASN A 253 4.22 -24.97 6.53
C ASN A 253 5.49 -25.15 7.36
N ASN A 254 6.67 -24.85 6.82
CA ASN A 254 7.94 -25.09 7.54
C ASN A 254 8.33 -23.91 8.43
N GLY A 255 7.66 -22.76 8.28
CA GLY A 255 7.84 -21.58 9.12
C GLY A 255 9.19 -20.89 8.95
N SER A 256 9.95 -21.21 7.91
CA SER A 256 11.22 -20.58 7.54
C SER A 256 11.04 -19.56 6.42
N ASP A 257 11.70 -18.41 6.54
CA ASP A 257 11.82 -17.45 5.45
C ASP A 257 12.58 -18.08 4.27
N LEU A 258 12.24 -17.66 3.05
CA LEU A 258 12.79 -18.22 1.81
C LEU A 258 13.44 -17.11 1.00
N GLU A 259 14.67 -17.32 0.55
CA GLU A 259 15.33 -16.46 -0.43
C GLU A 259 15.96 -17.33 -1.52
N ILE A 260 15.41 -17.28 -2.73
CA ILE A 260 15.85 -18.11 -3.85
C ILE A 260 15.79 -17.36 -5.18
N VAL A 261 16.65 -17.77 -6.12
CA VAL A 261 16.55 -17.33 -7.52
C VAL A 261 15.80 -18.39 -8.31
N GLN A 262 14.67 -18.00 -8.89
CA GLN A 262 13.77 -18.91 -9.62
C GLN A 262 13.36 -18.29 -10.96
N THR A 263 13.20 -19.13 -11.98
CA THR A 263 12.59 -18.68 -13.25
C THR A 263 11.07 -18.78 -13.13
N LEU A 264 10.39 -17.63 -13.25
CA LEU A 264 8.94 -17.50 -13.22
C LEU A 264 8.49 -16.81 -14.51
N TYR A 265 7.53 -17.40 -15.24
CA TYR A 265 7.02 -16.86 -16.51
C TYR A 265 8.12 -16.50 -17.54
N GLY A 266 9.18 -17.30 -17.61
CA GLY A 266 10.31 -17.07 -18.52
C GLY A 266 11.26 -15.95 -18.10
N GLN A 267 11.08 -15.36 -16.91
CA GLN A 267 11.96 -14.34 -16.35
C GLN A 267 12.66 -14.87 -15.10
N THR A 268 13.95 -14.58 -14.95
CA THR A 268 14.70 -14.95 -13.75
C THR A 268 14.44 -13.93 -12.64
N MET A 269 13.84 -14.39 -11.55
CA MET A 269 13.39 -13.57 -10.42
C MET A 269 14.15 -13.98 -9.15
N LEU A 270 14.55 -13.00 -8.35
CA LEU A 270 14.83 -13.19 -6.93
C LEU A 270 13.48 -13.19 -6.20
N VAL A 271 13.20 -14.29 -5.51
CA VAL A 271 11.99 -14.51 -4.74
C VAL A 271 12.38 -14.48 -3.27
N ILE A 272 11.75 -13.57 -2.52
CA ILE A 272 11.89 -13.50 -1.06
C ILE A 272 10.51 -13.74 -0.46
N GLN A 273 10.40 -14.70 0.46
CA GLN A 273 9.18 -14.97 1.21
C GLN A 273 9.43 -14.84 2.70
N ASN A 274 8.68 -13.94 3.33
CA ASN A 274 8.74 -13.72 4.77
C ASN A 274 7.39 -14.02 5.39
N ARG A 275 7.39 -14.49 6.64
CA ARG A 275 6.13 -14.75 7.35
C ARG A 275 5.38 -13.46 7.69
N PHE A 276 4.08 -13.47 7.48
CA PHE A 276 3.19 -12.42 7.97
C PHE A 276 2.67 -12.82 9.36
N ILE A 277 3.22 -12.23 10.41
CA ILE A 277 2.82 -12.49 11.81
C ILE A 277 1.92 -11.36 12.29
N GLY A 278 0.74 -11.70 12.80
CA GLY A 278 -0.20 -10.75 13.41
C GLY A 278 -0.70 -11.29 14.75
N ASN A 279 -0.56 -10.49 15.82
CA ASN A 279 -0.90 -10.87 17.19
C ASN A 279 -0.20 -12.15 17.70
N GLY A 280 1.04 -12.39 17.26
CA GLY A 280 1.81 -13.58 17.65
C GLY A 280 1.49 -14.85 16.84
N GLU A 281 0.52 -14.81 15.93
CA GLU A 281 0.16 -15.93 15.07
C GLU A 281 0.53 -15.66 13.60
N SER A 282 0.89 -16.73 12.89
CA SER A 282 1.15 -16.69 11.46
C SER A 282 -0.17 -16.47 10.72
N ARG A 283 -0.33 -15.32 10.07
CA ARG A 283 -1.52 -14.97 9.28
C ARG A 283 -1.33 -15.17 7.78
N GLY A 284 -0.11 -15.46 7.34
CA GLY A 284 0.19 -15.71 5.94
C GLY A 284 1.66 -15.56 5.60
N VAL A 285 1.93 -15.27 4.33
CA VAL A 285 3.27 -15.06 3.76
C VAL A 285 3.27 -13.82 2.88
N ILE A 286 4.30 -13.00 3.02
CA ILE A 286 4.62 -11.86 2.15
C ILE A 286 5.61 -12.35 1.11
N VAL A 287 5.27 -12.23 -0.17
CA VAL A 287 6.14 -12.60 -1.30
C VAL A 287 6.61 -11.35 -2.01
N SER A 288 7.93 -11.23 -2.17
CA SER A 288 8.61 -10.20 -2.94
C SER A 288 9.27 -10.82 -4.16
N LEU A 289 8.99 -10.24 -5.33
CA LEU A 289 9.48 -10.67 -6.63
C LEU A 289 10.31 -9.54 -7.25
N GLN A 290 11.61 -9.76 -7.40
CA GLN A 290 12.50 -8.80 -8.03
C GLN A 290 13.15 -9.41 -9.26
N LYS A 291 13.14 -8.69 -10.39
CA LYS A 291 13.84 -9.17 -11.60
C LYS A 291 15.34 -9.11 -11.37
N VAL A 292 16.02 -10.23 -11.63
CA VAL A 292 17.49 -10.29 -11.50
C VAL A 292 18.18 -9.34 -12.51
N SER A 293 17.56 -9.12 -13.68
CA SER A 293 18.03 -8.13 -14.67
C SER A 293 18.13 -6.72 -14.10
N ASP A 294 17.18 -6.33 -13.26
CA ASP A 294 17.07 -4.97 -12.72
C ASP A 294 18.11 -4.75 -11.61
N ILE A 295 18.40 -5.82 -10.86
CA ILE A 295 19.53 -5.86 -9.90
C ILE A 295 20.84 -5.60 -10.64
N TYR A 296 21.12 -6.33 -11.73
CA TYR A 296 22.33 -6.13 -12.54
C TYR A 296 22.40 -4.74 -13.17
N ALA A 297 21.29 -4.22 -13.70
CA ALA A 297 21.25 -2.87 -14.27
C ALA A 297 21.55 -1.79 -13.21
N THR A 298 21.03 -1.98 -12.00
CA THR A 298 21.27 -1.08 -10.86
C THR A 298 22.72 -1.16 -10.40
N GLU A 299 23.27 -2.37 -10.26
CA GLU A 299 24.69 -2.61 -9.96
C GLU A 299 25.59 -1.93 -10.99
N LYS A 300 25.30 -2.08 -12.28
CA LYS A 300 26.05 -1.44 -13.36
C LYS A 300 26.04 0.09 -13.25
N LYS A 301 24.89 0.70 -12.95
CA LYS A 301 24.76 2.14 -12.71
C LYS A 301 25.56 2.61 -11.48
N ILE A 302 25.57 1.80 -10.42
CA ILE A 302 26.37 2.07 -9.21
C ILE A 302 27.86 2.00 -9.57
N ARG A 303 28.31 0.93 -10.23
CA ARG A 303 29.69 0.76 -10.67
C ARG A 303 30.15 1.88 -11.60
N SER A 304 29.32 2.32 -12.55
CA SER A 304 29.68 3.44 -13.44
C SER A 304 29.80 4.78 -12.69
N LYS A 305 28.94 5.02 -11.68
CA LYS A 305 29.02 6.21 -10.81
C LYS A 305 30.19 6.17 -9.82
N LEU A 306 30.59 4.97 -9.40
CA LEU A 306 31.77 4.78 -8.56
C LEU A 306 33.07 4.88 -9.37
N ALA A 307 33.08 4.34 -10.60
CA ALA A 307 34.19 4.49 -11.52
C ALA A 307 34.46 5.97 -11.84
N THR A 308 33.41 6.78 -12.08
CA THR A 308 33.58 8.23 -12.28
C THR A 308 34.18 8.98 -11.08
N LYS A 309 34.15 8.42 -9.86
CA LYS A 309 34.86 9.00 -8.69
C LYS A 309 36.33 8.59 -8.58
N GLY A 310 36.76 7.54 -9.29
CA GLY A 310 38.14 7.03 -9.28
C GLY A 310 38.95 7.33 -10.55
N LEU A 311 38.29 7.68 -11.66
CA LEU A 311 38.93 7.96 -12.94
C LEU A 311 39.30 9.44 -13.12
N VAL A 312 39.97 10.02 -12.12
CA VAL A 312 40.37 11.43 -12.10
C VAL A 312 41.84 11.53 -11.73
N ALA A 313 42.62 12.32 -12.48
CA ALA A 313 43.99 12.63 -12.13
C ALA A 313 44.03 13.61 -10.95
N LYS A 314 44.72 13.24 -9.87
CA LYS A 314 44.75 14.03 -8.64
C LYS A 314 45.92 15.01 -8.57
N CYS A 315 47.00 14.71 -9.28
CA CYS A 315 48.24 15.47 -9.21
C CYS A 315 48.35 16.50 -10.34
N HIS A 316 48.88 17.67 -10.01
CA HIS A 316 49.24 18.74 -10.93
C HIS A 316 50.74 18.98 -10.91
N PHE A 317 51.27 19.62 -11.96
CA PHE A 317 52.70 19.99 -11.99
C PHE A 317 53.11 20.92 -10.83
N SER A 318 52.16 21.67 -10.26
CA SER A 318 52.36 22.49 -9.06
C SER A 318 52.67 21.68 -7.80
N ASP A 319 52.30 20.40 -7.79
CA ASP A 319 52.49 19.50 -6.65
C ASP A 319 53.90 18.87 -6.66
N ILE A 320 54.67 19.09 -7.73
CA ILE A 320 56.01 18.52 -7.93
C ILE A 320 57.07 19.55 -7.57
N VAL A 321 57.86 19.28 -6.53
CA VAL A 321 59.00 20.12 -6.14
C VAL A 321 60.14 19.96 -7.15
N ALA A 322 60.44 21.01 -7.92
CA ALA A 322 61.46 21.02 -8.96
C ALA A 322 62.50 22.14 -8.76
N GLU A 323 63.41 21.93 -7.81
CA GLU A 323 64.50 22.88 -7.52
C GLU A 323 65.64 22.80 -8.53
N GLN A 324 66.00 21.57 -8.93
CA GLN A 324 67.12 21.30 -9.82
C GLN A 324 66.79 21.59 -11.29
N PHE A 325 67.76 22.10 -12.03
CA PHE A 325 67.62 22.46 -13.46
C PHE A 325 67.11 21.29 -14.32
N VAL A 326 67.61 20.08 -14.06
CA VAL A 326 67.21 18.86 -14.78
C VAL A 326 65.71 18.56 -14.57
N MET A 327 65.20 18.71 -13.35
CA MET A 327 63.79 18.48 -13.04
C MET A 327 62.87 19.52 -13.68
N ARG A 328 63.31 20.80 -13.70
CA ARG A 328 62.58 21.87 -14.39
C ARG A 328 62.51 21.62 -15.90
N GLN A 329 63.58 21.14 -16.51
CA GLN A 329 63.57 20.73 -17.92
C GLN A 329 62.62 19.57 -18.17
N LEU A 330 62.58 18.57 -17.28
CA LEU A 330 61.65 17.44 -17.40
C LEU A 330 60.20 17.91 -17.37
N ILE A 331 59.84 18.78 -16.42
CA ILE A 331 58.49 19.36 -16.32
C ILE A 331 58.15 20.18 -17.57
N ALA A 332 59.07 21.03 -18.04
CA ALA A 332 58.84 21.82 -19.26
C ALA A 332 58.64 20.91 -20.50
N LYS A 333 59.39 19.81 -20.58
CA LYS A 333 59.22 18.80 -21.64
C LYS A 333 57.86 18.09 -21.52
N ALA A 334 57.48 17.66 -20.33
CA ALA A 334 56.19 17.00 -20.06
C ALA A 334 55.00 17.92 -20.39
N LEU A 335 55.06 19.20 -20.02
CA LEU A 335 54.05 20.21 -20.38
C LEU A 335 53.87 20.34 -21.89
N ARG A 336 54.96 20.34 -22.66
CA ARG A 336 54.89 20.39 -24.13
C ARG A 336 54.22 19.16 -24.71
N TYR A 337 54.51 17.97 -24.17
CA TYR A 337 53.86 16.73 -24.61
C TYR A 337 52.39 16.64 -24.18
N ALA A 338 52.00 17.28 -23.07
CA ALA A 338 50.60 17.34 -22.64
C ALA A 338 49.69 18.10 -23.63
N GLN A 339 50.25 18.99 -24.46
CA GLN A 339 49.47 19.79 -25.41
C GLN A 339 49.21 19.11 -26.75
N VAL A 340 49.80 17.93 -27.01
CA VAL A 340 49.68 17.25 -28.31
C VAL A 340 48.87 15.96 -28.21
N ASP A 341 48.14 15.65 -29.28
CA ASP A 341 47.38 14.40 -29.39
C ASP A 341 48.26 13.24 -29.91
N SER A 342 49.28 12.90 -29.13
CA SER A 342 50.22 11.82 -29.44
C SER A 342 50.35 10.87 -28.26
N ASN A 343 50.66 9.60 -28.54
CA ASN A 343 51.02 8.65 -27.49
C ASN A 343 52.37 9.04 -26.89
N VAL A 344 52.50 9.02 -25.56
CA VAL A 344 53.73 9.39 -24.84
C VAL A 344 54.28 8.17 -24.10
N LEU A 345 55.55 7.85 -24.36
CA LEU A 345 56.28 6.85 -23.58
C LEU A 345 57.06 7.56 -22.46
N VAL A 346 56.79 7.17 -21.21
CA VAL A 346 57.49 7.68 -20.03
C VAL A 346 58.42 6.61 -19.49
N THR A 347 59.72 6.89 -19.53
CA THR A 347 60.77 5.96 -19.07
C THR A 347 61.41 6.46 -17.79
N GLY A 348 61.71 5.53 -16.88
CA GLY A 348 62.41 5.81 -15.63
C GLY A 348 62.39 4.61 -14.72
N GLU A 349 63.29 4.56 -13.74
CA GLU A 349 63.40 3.47 -12.77
C GLU A 349 62.10 3.31 -11.94
N THR A 350 61.91 2.13 -11.37
CA THR A 350 60.77 1.84 -10.50
C THR A 350 60.81 2.75 -9.26
N GLY A 351 59.65 3.28 -8.86
CA GLY A 351 59.54 4.16 -7.68
C GLY A 351 59.92 5.63 -7.90
N THR A 352 60.30 6.05 -9.11
CA THR A 352 60.68 7.45 -9.44
C THR A 352 59.50 8.43 -9.57
N GLY A 353 58.28 8.01 -9.26
CA GLY A 353 57.09 8.88 -9.30
C GLY A 353 56.57 9.17 -10.71
N LYS A 354 56.77 8.26 -11.68
CA LYS A 354 56.27 8.39 -13.06
C LYS A 354 54.78 8.72 -13.14
N GLU A 355 53.98 8.12 -12.25
CA GLU A 355 52.54 8.36 -12.18
C GLU A 355 52.19 9.82 -11.91
N LEU A 356 52.95 10.52 -11.04
CA LEU A 356 52.73 11.94 -10.74
C LEU A 356 52.91 12.81 -11.98
N ILE A 357 53.91 12.49 -12.80
CA ILE A 357 54.16 13.19 -14.07
C ILE A 357 53.02 12.95 -15.05
N VAL A 358 52.56 11.70 -15.20
CA VAL A 358 51.50 11.34 -16.16
C VAL A 358 50.15 11.94 -15.76
N GLN A 359 49.79 11.91 -14.47
CA GLN A 359 48.59 12.59 -13.96
C GLN A 359 48.65 14.10 -14.20
N SER A 360 49.81 14.72 -13.94
CA SER A 360 50.03 16.14 -14.20
C SER A 360 49.93 16.49 -15.69
N MET A 361 50.42 15.62 -16.57
CA MET A 361 50.28 15.77 -18.01
C MET A 361 48.81 15.71 -18.45
N HIS A 362 48.01 14.79 -17.91
CA HIS A 362 46.57 14.73 -18.19
C HIS A 362 45.87 16.04 -17.77
N ASN A 363 46.12 16.50 -16.54
CA ASN A 363 45.52 17.71 -15.99
C ASN A 363 45.94 19.00 -16.72
N ALA A 364 47.09 19.00 -17.38
CA ALA A 364 47.55 20.11 -18.21
C ALA A 364 47.09 20.01 -19.68
N SER A 365 46.48 18.90 -20.10
CA SER A 365 46.10 18.65 -21.49
C SER A 365 44.71 19.19 -21.86
N LEU A 366 44.38 19.17 -23.16
CA LEU A 366 43.03 19.44 -23.66
C LEU A 366 41.98 18.42 -23.19
N ARG A 367 42.42 17.31 -22.58
CA ARG A 367 41.57 16.21 -22.08
C ARG A 367 41.39 16.21 -20.56
N ALA A 368 41.80 17.27 -19.87
CA ALA A 368 41.75 17.37 -18.41
C ALA A 368 40.34 17.19 -17.80
N ASN A 369 39.28 17.47 -18.58
CA ASN A 369 37.88 17.26 -18.18
C ASN A 369 37.36 15.85 -18.52
N GLY A 370 38.17 15.01 -19.17
CA GLY A 370 37.86 13.62 -19.49
C GLY A 370 38.35 12.66 -18.40
N PRO A 371 38.00 11.38 -18.50
CA PRO A 371 38.42 10.37 -17.53
C PRO A 371 39.94 10.12 -17.59
N PHE A 372 40.58 9.97 -16.43
CA PHE A 372 41.95 9.46 -16.30
C PHE A 372 41.92 8.02 -15.77
N VAL A 373 42.38 7.06 -16.57
CA VAL A 373 42.33 5.64 -16.25
C VAL A 373 43.75 5.09 -16.12
N ALA A 374 44.18 4.69 -14.93
CA ALA A 374 45.48 4.07 -14.71
C ALA A 374 45.35 2.56 -14.53
N VAL A 375 46.25 1.81 -15.18
CA VAL A 375 46.30 0.34 -15.15
C VAL A 375 47.75 -0.10 -15.00
N ASN A 376 48.05 -0.90 -13.97
CA ASN A 376 49.32 -1.60 -13.88
C ASN A 376 49.20 -2.94 -14.65
N CYS A 377 50.04 -3.12 -15.68
CA CYS A 377 49.99 -4.29 -16.56
C CYS A 377 50.61 -5.55 -15.94
N ALA A 378 51.51 -5.42 -14.95
CA ALA A 378 52.14 -6.55 -14.27
C ALA A 378 51.27 -7.15 -13.16
N ALA A 379 50.28 -6.39 -12.66
CA ALA A 379 49.44 -6.79 -11.52
C ALA A 379 48.34 -7.82 -11.88
N LEU A 380 48.13 -8.13 -13.16
CA LEU A 380 47.02 -8.95 -13.65
C LEU A 380 47.52 -10.14 -14.47
N SER A 381 46.83 -11.28 -14.38
CA SER A 381 47.05 -12.41 -15.29
C SER A 381 46.62 -12.06 -16.72
N GLU A 382 47.16 -12.76 -17.72
CA GLU A 382 46.90 -12.47 -19.15
C GLU A 382 45.41 -12.36 -19.50
N GLN A 383 44.62 -13.36 -19.09
CA GLN A 383 43.17 -13.41 -19.36
C GLN A 383 42.42 -12.27 -18.65
N LEU A 384 42.83 -11.91 -17.43
CA LEU A 384 42.24 -10.81 -16.69
C LEU A 384 42.61 -9.48 -17.33
N LEU A 385 43.89 -9.24 -17.62
CA LEU A 385 44.36 -8.02 -18.27
C LEU A 385 43.65 -7.76 -19.60
N GLU A 386 43.47 -8.81 -20.40
CA GLU A 386 42.77 -8.72 -21.68
C GLU A 386 41.29 -8.33 -21.50
N SER A 387 40.58 -9.03 -20.59
CA SER A 387 39.17 -8.76 -20.32
C SER A 387 38.92 -7.40 -19.65
N GLU A 388 39.89 -6.89 -18.89
CA GLU A 388 39.86 -5.56 -18.27
C GLU A 388 40.10 -4.47 -19.32
N LEU A 389 41.13 -4.60 -20.16
CA LEU A 389 41.48 -3.57 -21.14
C LEU A 389 40.42 -3.42 -22.23
N PHE A 390 39.98 -4.53 -22.82
CA PHE A 390 39.14 -4.51 -24.02
C PHE A 390 37.66 -4.80 -23.73
N GLY A 391 37.34 -5.30 -22.53
CA GLY A 391 35.99 -5.73 -22.21
C GLY A 391 35.62 -7.03 -22.94
N TYR A 392 34.44 -7.56 -22.64
CA TYR A 392 33.94 -8.76 -23.28
C TYR A 392 32.44 -8.69 -23.53
N THR A 393 31.99 -9.45 -24.51
CA THR A 393 30.56 -9.64 -24.81
C THR A 393 29.97 -10.80 -24.02
N GLU A 394 28.66 -10.80 -23.81
CA GLU A 394 27.98 -11.91 -23.15
C GLU A 394 28.25 -13.23 -23.89
N GLY A 395 28.66 -14.27 -23.16
CA GLY A 395 28.98 -15.57 -23.73
C GLY A 395 30.38 -15.73 -24.29
N ALA A 396 31.28 -14.75 -24.12
CA ALA A 396 32.67 -14.83 -24.60
C ALA A 396 33.48 -16.01 -23.99
N PHE A 397 33.18 -16.40 -22.74
CA PHE A 397 33.79 -17.56 -22.07
C PHE A 397 32.90 -18.12 -20.95
N THR A 398 33.21 -19.32 -20.44
CA THR A 398 32.50 -19.95 -19.31
C THR A 398 32.66 -19.11 -18.05
N GLY A 399 31.58 -18.47 -17.59
CA GLY A 399 31.60 -17.51 -16.46
C GLY A 399 31.52 -16.03 -16.87
N ALA A 400 31.41 -15.72 -18.17
CA ALA A 400 31.13 -14.36 -18.62
C ALA A 400 29.79 -13.86 -18.06
N SER A 401 29.81 -12.67 -17.45
CA SER A 401 28.60 -12.06 -16.88
C SER A 401 27.57 -11.75 -17.97
N LYS A 402 26.28 -12.02 -17.70
CA LYS A 402 25.19 -11.63 -18.60
C LYS A 402 25.18 -10.11 -18.77
N GLY A 403 25.24 -9.62 -20.01
CA GLY A 403 25.44 -8.21 -20.35
C GLY A 403 26.88 -7.76 -20.64
N GLY A 404 27.87 -8.65 -20.55
CA GLY A 404 29.27 -8.37 -20.87
C GLY A 404 29.95 -7.38 -19.92
N LYS A 405 31.18 -6.97 -20.26
CA LYS A 405 31.96 -5.98 -19.51
C LYS A 405 32.51 -4.91 -20.45
N VAL A 406 32.40 -3.65 -20.03
CA VAL A 406 33.00 -2.51 -20.74
C VAL A 406 34.49 -2.47 -20.43
N GLY A 407 35.33 -2.36 -21.46
CA GLY A 407 36.78 -2.30 -21.29
C GLY A 407 37.29 -0.95 -20.78
N LEU A 408 38.48 -0.94 -20.20
CA LEU A 408 39.15 0.27 -19.69
C LEU A 408 39.45 1.28 -20.80
N PHE A 409 39.70 0.82 -22.03
CA PHE A 409 39.82 1.73 -23.19
C PHE A 409 38.51 2.47 -23.48
N GLU A 410 37.36 1.81 -23.35
CA GLU A 410 36.06 2.44 -23.51
C GLU A 410 35.75 3.40 -22.35
N LEU A 411 36.15 3.04 -21.13
CA LEU A 411 36.02 3.92 -19.96
C LEU A 411 36.91 5.17 -20.07
N ALA A 412 38.06 5.07 -20.74
CA ALA A 412 38.96 6.19 -21.00
C ALA A 412 38.54 7.05 -22.22
N HIS A 413 37.37 6.81 -22.81
CA HIS A 413 36.93 7.53 -24.00
C HIS A 413 36.90 9.05 -23.78
N LYS A 414 37.49 9.81 -24.71
CA LYS A 414 37.73 11.26 -24.64
C LYS A 414 38.62 11.72 -23.47
N GLY A 415 39.25 10.78 -22.77
CA GLY A 415 40.16 11.01 -21.65
C GLY A 415 41.57 10.51 -21.91
N THR A 416 42.21 9.93 -20.91
CA THR A 416 43.57 9.39 -20.98
C THR A 416 43.64 8.03 -20.29
N ILE A 417 44.32 7.07 -20.92
CA ILE A 417 44.67 5.80 -20.31
C ILE A 417 46.18 5.75 -20.07
N PHE A 418 46.57 5.46 -18.83
CA PHE A 418 47.95 5.24 -18.42
C PHE A 418 48.18 3.75 -18.22
N LEU A 419 49.10 3.19 -19.00
CA LEU A 419 49.51 1.79 -18.94
C LEU A 419 50.87 1.71 -18.25
N ASP A 420 50.87 1.48 -16.95
CA ASP A 420 52.10 1.31 -16.18
C ASP A 420 52.67 -0.09 -16.40
N GLU A 421 53.99 -0.19 -16.35
CA GLU A 421 54.73 -1.44 -16.58
C GLU A 421 54.35 -2.14 -17.90
N ILE A 422 54.13 -1.35 -18.96
CA ILE A 422 53.75 -1.84 -20.30
C ILE A 422 54.71 -2.90 -20.88
N GLY A 423 55.97 -2.93 -20.41
CA GLY A 423 56.95 -3.95 -20.79
C GLY A 423 56.59 -5.37 -20.33
N GLU A 424 55.80 -5.50 -19.26
CA GLU A 424 55.34 -6.78 -18.71
C GLU A 424 54.04 -7.28 -19.39
N MET A 425 53.52 -6.55 -20.39
CA MET A 425 52.30 -6.93 -21.08
C MET A 425 52.51 -8.21 -21.91
N PRO A 426 51.66 -9.24 -21.80
CA PRO A 426 51.75 -10.45 -22.62
C PRO A 426 51.65 -10.16 -24.12
N ILE A 427 52.39 -10.91 -24.94
CA ILE A 427 52.51 -10.67 -26.39
C ILE A 427 51.16 -10.67 -27.13
N GLN A 428 50.21 -11.50 -26.69
CA GLN A 428 48.87 -11.56 -27.28
C GLN A 428 48.06 -10.28 -27.02
N VAL A 429 48.20 -9.70 -25.82
CA VAL A 429 47.57 -8.43 -25.45
C VAL A 429 48.23 -7.27 -26.19
N GLN A 430 49.57 -7.31 -26.38
CA GLN A 430 50.30 -6.30 -27.17
C GLN A 430 49.79 -6.21 -28.61
N ALA A 431 49.47 -7.34 -29.25
CA ALA A 431 48.92 -7.36 -30.61
C ALA A 431 47.57 -6.62 -30.72
N LYS A 432 46.73 -6.74 -29.68
CA LYS A 432 45.44 -6.01 -29.60
C LYS A 432 45.65 -4.54 -29.27
N LEU A 433 46.58 -4.22 -28.38
CA LEU A 433 46.97 -2.85 -28.06
C LEU A 433 47.45 -2.11 -29.33
N LEU A 434 48.25 -2.77 -30.18
CA LEU A 434 48.72 -2.19 -31.43
C LEU A 434 47.58 -1.71 -32.33
N ARG A 435 46.49 -2.50 -32.43
CA ARG A 435 45.29 -2.09 -33.18
C ARG A 435 44.63 -0.86 -32.58
N VAL A 436 44.49 -0.81 -31.25
CA VAL A 436 43.95 0.39 -30.58
C VAL A 436 44.83 1.62 -30.87
N LEU A 437 46.15 1.47 -30.90
CA LEU A 437 47.06 2.59 -31.15
C LEU A 437 47.04 3.06 -32.60
N GLN A 438 46.95 2.14 -33.57
CA GLN A 438 46.99 2.41 -35.02
C GLN A 438 45.62 2.79 -35.59
N GLU A 439 44.59 1.99 -35.32
CA GLU A 439 43.26 2.11 -35.92
C GLU A 439 42.32 2.97 -35.06
N LYS A 440 42.68 3.23 -33.79
CA LYS A 440 41.82 3.91 -32.80
C LYS A 440 40.48 3.20 -32.55
N GLU A 441 40.43 1.90 -32.83
CA GLU A 441 39.27 1.04 -32.63
C GLU A 441 39.51 0.02 -31.52
N VAL A 442 38.46 -0.31 -30.76
CA VAL A 442 38.48 -1.30 -29.69
C VAL A 442 37.51 -2.42 -30.05
N ARG A 443 38.00 -3.66 -30.08
CA ARG A 443 37.16 -4.85 -30.28
C ARG A 443 37.03 -5.62 -28.98
N ARG A 444 35.80 -5.76 -28.49
CA ARG A 444 35.47 -6.58 -27.32
C ARG A 444 35.80 -8.05 -27.58
N VAL A 445 36.19 -8.75 -26.52
CA VAL A 445 36.47 -10.19 -26.53
C VAL A 445 35.19 -11.01 -26.52
#